data_AF-A0A958FKF2-F1
#
_entry.id   AF-A0A958FKF2-F1
#
_cell.length_a   1.000
_cell.length_b   1.000
_cell.length_c   1.000
_cell.angle_alpha   90.00
_cell.angle_beta   90.00
_cell.angle_gamma   90.00
#
_symmetry.space_group_name_H-M   'P 1'
#
loop_
_entity.id
_entity.type
_entity.pdbx_description
1 polymer ?
#
loop_
_entity_poly.entity_id
_entity_poly.type
_entity_poly.pdbx_seq_one_letter_code
_entity_poly.pdbx_strand_id
1 'polypeptide(L)'
;MAKEVSQVAEKLVRPQVAAMDEILGKPFKLLDDGFIRVVDYMGSDESIVQAARVSYGKGTKKVHEDRGLIRYLMRHRHSTPFEMCEIKFHVRVPMDCWRQWIRH
;
A
#
# COMPACT_ATOMS: atom_id res chain seq x y z
N MET A 1 3.45 25.54 -33.27
CA MET A 1 4.35 25.88 -32.14
C MET A 1 4.24 24.79 -31.10
N ALA A 2 5.18 23.86 -31.09
CA ALA A 2 5.27 22.83 -30.06
C ALA A 2 5.73 23.50 -28.76
N LYS A 3 4.93 23.44 -27.70
CA LYS A 3 5.37 23.86 -26.37
C LYS A 3 6.40 22.83 -25.90
N GLU A 4 7.65 23.25 -25.78
CA GLU A 4 8.67 22.53 -25.03
C GLU A 4 8.17 22.35 -23.59
N VAL A 5 7.85 21.11 -23.24
CA VAL A 5 7.58 20.74 -21.85
C VAL A 5 8.94 20.65 -21.17
N SER A 6 9.40 21.75 -20.56
CA SER A 6 10.63 21.71 -19.76
C SER A 6 10.40 20.75 -18.59
N GLN A 7 11.03 19.57 -18.65
CA GLN A 7 11.02 18.59 -17.58
C GLN A 7 11.90 19.10 -16.43
N VAL A 8 11.33 19.92 -15.56
CA VAL A 8 11.98 20.30 -14.30
C VAL A 8 11.93 19.07 -13.38
N ALA A 9 13.08 18.65 -12.87
CA ALA A 9 13.17 17.51 -11.95
C ALA A 9 12.38 17.84 -10.66
N GLU A 10 11.21 17.24 -10.50
CA GLU A 10 10.40 17.37 -9.29
C GLU A 10 11.01 16.50 -8.17
N LYS A 11 11.19 17.08 -6.97
CA LYS A 11 11.71 16.35 -5.82
C LYS A 11 10.60 15.49 -5.23
N LEU A 12 10.64 14.18 -5.52
CA LEU A 12 9.65 13.22 -5.03
C LEU A 12 9.99 12.74 -3.61
N VAL A 13 8.99 12.68 -2.74
CA VAL A 13 9.07 12.11 -1.40
C VAL A 13 8.32 10.77 -1.39
N ARG A 14 8.84 9.78 -0.66
CA ARG A 14 8.17 8.49 -0.53
C ARG A 14 6.90 8.65 0.33
N PRO A 15 5.79 8.01 -0.03
CA PRO A 15 4.60 7.98 0.83
C PRO A 15 4.96 7.28 2.16
N GLN A 16 4.57 7.91 3.27
CA GLN A 16 4.80 7.41 4.62
C GLN A 16 3.45 7.31 5.36
N VAL A 17 3.30 6.24 6.14
CA VAL A 17 2.13 5.97 6.97
C VAL A 17 2.62 5.79 8.39
N ALA A 18 2.31 6.74 9.27
CA ALA A 18 2.79 6.77 10.65
C ALA A 18 2.55 5.44 11.41
N ALA A 19 1.36 4.85 11.24
CA ALA A 19 1.04 3.56 11.87
C ALA A 19 1.91 2.40 11.37
N MET A 20 2.30 2.40 10.09
CA MET A 20 3.19 1.38 9.54
C MET A 20 4.64 1.62 9.98
N ASP A 21 5.07 2.88 10.01
CA ASP A 21 6.41 3.28 10.47
C ASP A 21 6.63 2.90 11.93
N GLU A 22 5.59 2.97 12.76
CA GLU A 22 5.64 2.50 14.14
C GLU A 22 5.85 0.99 14.25
N ILE A 23 5.39 0.20 13.27
CA ILE A 23 5.42 -1.26 13.30
C ILE A 23 6.64 -1.82 12.56
N LEU A 24 7.26 -1.03 11.68
CA LEU A 24 8.42 -1.44 10.89
C LEU A 24 9.52 -2.05 11.77
N GLY A 25 9.96 -3.24 11.39
CA GLY A 25 11.00 -4.00 12.08
C GLY A 25 10.60 -4.63 13.41
N LYS A 26 9.43 -4.32 13.99
CA LYS A 26 8.97 -4.91 15.25
C LYS A 26 8.54 -6.37 15.03
N PRO A 27 9.15 -7.34 15.73
CA PRO A 27 8.74 -8.73 15.64
C PRO A 27 7.51 -9.00 16.51
N PHE A 28 6.45 -9.53 15.90
CA PHE A 28 5.31 -10.11 16.60
C PHE A 28 5.54 -11.60 16.77
N LYS A 29 5.64 -12.05 18.02
CA LYS A 29 5.84 -13.46 18.35
C LYS A 29 4.57 -14.26 18.04
N LEU A 30 4.74 -15.42 17.40
CA LEU A 30 3.67 -16.34 17.03
C LEU A 30 4.07 -17.76 17.43
N LEU A 31 3.14 -18.52 18.01
CA LEU A 31 3.40 -19.88 18.52
C LEU A 31 4.59 -19.89 19.50
N ASP A 32 5.36 -20.97 19.51
CA ASP A 32 6.48 -21.17 20.42
C ASP A 32 7.70 -20.32 20.01
N ASP A 33 8.16 -20.50 18.76
CA ASP A 33 9.39 -19.91 18.21
C ASP A 33 9.19 -19.13 16.91
N GLY A 34 7.94 -18.90 16.51
CA GLY A 34 7.60 -18.18 15.29
C GLY A 34 7.58 -16.67 15.50
N PHE A 35 7.73 -15.93 14.41
CA PHE A 35 7.46 -14.49 14.40
C PHE A 35 7.07 -14.00 13.02
N ILE A 36 6.40 -12.84 12.98
CA ILE A 36 6.19 -12.04 11.78
C ILE A 36 6.67 -10.62 12.05
N ARG A 37 7.36 -10.00 11.09
CA ARG A 37 7.68 -8.58 11.12
C ARG A 37 7.49 -7.96 9.75
N VAL A 38 7.07 -6.69 9.74
CA VAL A 38 7.03 -5.89 8.52
C VAL A 38 8.45 -5.39 8.24
N VAL A 39 8.96 -5.66 7.03
CA VAL A 39 10.29 -5.21 6.60
C VAL A 39 10.19 -3.90 5.83
N ASP A 40 9.17 -3.79 4.99
CA ASP A 40 9.01 -2.69 4.04
C ASP A 40 7.55 -2.61 3.60
N TYR A 41 7.12 -1.45 3.12
CA TYR A 41 5.82 -1.27 2.50
C TYR A 41 5.89 -0.22 1.40
N MET A 42 4.99 -0.33 0.43
CA MET A 42 4.84 0.62 -0.66
C MET A 42 3.38 1.04 -0.78
N GLY A 43 3.16 2.35 -0.90
CA GLY A 43 1.85 2.94 -1.10
C GLY A 43 1.11 3.28 0.19
N SER A 44 0.02 4.02 0.03
CA SER A 44 -0.90 4.44 1.10
C SER A 44 -2.33 4.45 0.58
N ASP A 45 -3.31 4.78 1.44
CA ASP A 45 -4.71 5.01 1.02
C ASP A 45 -4.81 6.01 -0.13
N GLU A 46 -3.92 7.00 -0.19
CA GLU A 46 -3.85 7.98 -1.28
C GLU A 46 -3.44 7.32 -2.61
N SER A 47 -2.54 6.34 -2.58
CA SER A 47 -2.12 5.59 -3.78
C SER A 47 -3.29 4.82 -4.38
N ILE A 48 -4.15 4.22 -3.55
CA ILE A 48 -5.37 3.51 -3.98
C ILE A 48 -6.35 4.49 -4.63
N VAL A 49 -6.58 5.63 -3.98
CA VAL A 49 -7.50 6.67 -4.45
C VAL A 49 -7.00 7.28 -5.77
N GLN A 50 -5.70 7.55 -5.87
CA GLN A 50 -5.08 8.05 -7.09
C GLN A 50 -5.23 7.05 -8.24
N ALA A 51 -4.99 5.76 -7.97
CA ALA A 51 -5.14 4.70 -8.97
C ALA A 51 -6.59 4.57 -9.47
N ALA A 52 -7.56 4.58 -8.56
CA ALA A 52 -8.98 4.54 -8.91
C ALA A 52 -9.45 5.79 -9.69
N ARG A 53 -8.76 6.92 -9.53
CA ARG A 53 -9.12 8.21 -10.14
C ARG A 53 -8.17 8.61 -11.27
N VAL A 54 -7.42 7.69 -11.88
CA VAL A 54 -6.44 7.97 -12.95
C VAL A 54 -6.96 8.95 -14.05
N SER A 55 -8.26 8.97 -14.32
CA SER A 55 -8.91 9.85 -15.30
C SER A 55 -9.21 11.28 -14.81
N TYR A 56 -9.14 11.54 -13.52
CA TYR A 56 -9.40 12.84 -12.91
C TYR A 56 -8.10 13.30 -12.26
N GLY A 57 -7.38 14.23 -12.90
CA GLY A 57 -6.10 14.75 -12.39
C GLY A 57 -6.15 15.24 -10.93
N LYS A 58 -4.99 15.60 -10.36
CA LYS A 58 -4.85 16.08 -8.97
C LYS A 58 -5.81 17.25 -8.69
N GLY A 59 -6.99 16.95 -8.16
CA GLY A 59 -7.96 17.93 -7.66
C GLY A 59 -7.89 18.01 -6.15
N THR A 60 -8.03 19.21 -5.58
CA THR A 60 -8.19 19.43 -4.14
C THR A 60 -9.49 18.77 -3.66
N LYS A 61 -9.38 17.64 -2.94
CA LYS A 61 -10.55 16.93 -2.40
C LYS A 61 -10.40 16.64 -0.91
N LYS A 62 -11.53 16.48 -0.23
CA LYS A 62 -11.62 16.30 1.24
C LYS A 62 -11.41 14.84 1.63
N VAL A 63 -10.65 14.61 2.70
CA VAL A 63 -10.33 13.29 3.30
C VAL A 63 -11.57 12.38 3.52
N HIS A 64 -12.73 12.97 3.78
CA HIS A 64 -13.98 12.21 3.99
C HIS A 64 -14.48 11.51 2.71
N GLU A 65 -14.24 12.10 1.53
CA GLU A 65 -14.63 11.51 0.24
C GLU A 65 -13.79 10.28 -0.10
N ASP A 66 -12.53 10.28 0.31
CA ASP A 66 -11.56 9.23 0.00
C ASP A 66 -11.86 7.93 0.75
N ARG A 67 -12.19 8.01 2.04
CA ARG A 67 -12.70 6.85 2.81
C ARG A 67 -14.02 6.30 2.24
N GLY A 68 -14.86 7.18 1.69
CA GLY A 68 -16.10 6.78 1.01
C GLY A 68 -15.80 5.97 -0.25
N LEU A 69 -14.83 6.44 -1.05
CA LEU A 69 -14.39 5.78 -2.27
C LEU A 69 -13.76 4.41 -1.98
N ILE A 70 -12.82 4.31 -1.04
CA ILE A 70 -12.18 3.03 -0.70
C ILE A 70 -13.24 1.99 -0.29
N ARG A 71 -14.21 2.38 0.55
CA ARG A 71 -15.34 1.50 0.93
C ARG A 71 -16.22 1.13 -0.26
N TYR A 72 -16.45 2.06 -1.19
CA TYR A 72 -17.19 1.77 -2.41
C TYR A 72 -16.47 0.74 -3.29
N LEU A 73 -15.16 0.92 -3.52
CA LEU A 73 -14.32 0.01 -4.31
C LEU A 73 -14.34 -1.41 -3.73
N MET A 74 -14.16 -1.52 -2.42
CA MET A 74 -14.16 -2.82 -1.73
C MET A 74 -15.53 -3.51 -1.81
N ARG A 75 -16.65 -2.77 -1.65
CA ARG A 75 -18.01 -3.34 -1.80
C ARG A 75 -18.30 -3.86 -3.20
N HIS A 76 -17.76 -3.20 -4.22
CA HIS A 76 -17.96 -3.59 -5.63
C HIS A 76 -16.85 -4.48 -6.16
N ARG A 77 -15.96 -4.99 -5.29
CA ARG A 77 -14.84 -5.87 -5.65
C ARG A 77 -13.95 -5.30 -6.77
N HIS A 78 -13.80 -3.98 -6.81
CA HIS A 78 -12.83 -3.37 -7.71
C HIS A 78 -11.44 -3.46 -7.07
N SER A 79 -10.75 -4.58 -7.33
CA SER A 79 -9.48 -4.93 -6.67
C SER A 79 -8.25 -4.26 -7.27
N THR A 80 -8.25 -3.93 -8.56
CA THR A 80 -7.08 -3.37 -9.27
C THR A 80 -6.48 -2.13 -8.60
N PRO A 81 -7.25 -1.16 -8.06
CA PRO A 81 -6.66 -0.03 -7.33
C PRO A 81 -5.91 -0.43 -6.05
N PHE A 82 -6.25 -1.57 -5.44
CA PHE A 82 -5.58 -2.07 -4.23
C PHE A 82 -4.25 -2.75 -4.53
N GLU A 83 -4.00 -3.16 -5.77
CA GLU A 83 -2.72 -3.77 -6.21
C GLU A 83 -1.56 -2.76 -6.24
N MET A 84 -1.85 -1.47 -6.08
CA MET A 84 -0.85 -0.39 -6.01
C MET A 84 -0.18 -0.26 -4.64
N CYS A 85 -0.62 -1.07 -3.66
CA CYS A 85 -0.05 -1.14 -2.33
C CYS A 85 0.55 -2.53 -2.09
N GLU A 86 1.79 -2.56 -1.59
CA GLU A 86 2.52 -3.80 -1.33
C GLU A 86 3.12 -3.78 0.08
N ILE A 87 3.19 -4.95 0.73
CA ILE A 87 3.81 -5.11 2.05
C ILE A 87 4.77 -6.29 2.01
N LYS A 88 5.98 -6.07 2.52
CA LYS A 88 7.03 -7.09 2.63
C LYS A 88 7.13 -7.62 4.05
N PHE A 89 6.98 -8.92 4.20
CA PHE A 89 7.05 -9.60 5.49
C PHE A 89 8.34 -10.41 5.63
N HIS A 90 8.91 -10.44 6.84
CA HIS A 90 9.87 -11.46 7.26
C HIS A 90 9.21 -12.34 8.30
N VAL A 91 9.15 -13.64 7.99
CA VAL A 91 8.35 -14.60 8.75
C VAL A 91 9.21 -15.81 9.11
N ARG A 92 9.12 -16.23 10.36
CA ARG A 92 9.57 -17.55 10.82
C ARG A 92 8.34 -18.36 11.21
N VAL A 93 8.09 -19.44 10.48
CA VAL A 93 6.91 -20.32 10.66
C VAL A 93 7.31 -21.79 10.54
N PRO A 94 6.53 -22.72 11.14
CA PRO A 94 6.69 -24.15 10.93
C PRO A 94 6.54 -24.54 9.45
N MET A 95 7.18 -25.64 9.06
CA MET A 95 7.21 -26.08 7.66
C MET A 95 5.81 -26.38 7.10
N ASP A 96 4.90 -26.93 7.91
CA ASP A 96 3.54 -27.24 7.46
C ASP A 96 2.72 -25.97 7.17
N CYS A 97 2.88 -24.92 7.98
CA CYS A 97 2.27 -23.61 7.72
C CYS A 97 2.86 -22.96 6.46
N TRP A 98 4.19 -23.03 6.30
CA TRP A 98 4.87 -22.49 5.11
C TRP A 98 4.38 -23.12 3.81
N ARG A 99 4.21 -24.45 3.80
CA ARG A 99 3.70 -25.20 2.63
C ARG A 99 2.30 -24.78 2.20
N GLN A 100 1.46 -24.38 3.15
CA GLN A 100 0.13 -23.87 2.82
C GLN A 100 0.20 -22.45 2.29
N TRP A 101 1.06 -21.61 2.88
CA TRP A 101 1.22 -20.20 2.53
C TRP A 101 1.71 -20.03 1.09
N ILE A 102 2.76 -20.75 0.68
CA ILE A 102 3.42 -20.55 -0.63
C ILE A 102 2.56 -20.86 -1.86
N ARG A 103 1.32 -21.34 -1.67
CA ARG A 103 0.35 -21.58 -2.76
C ARG A 103 -0.41 -20.31 -3.18
N HIS A 104 -0.27 -19.23 -2.41
CA HIS A 104 -0.83 -17.92 -2.64
C HIS A 104 0.27 -16.93 -2.98
#